data_AF-A0A2V9IBX2-F1
#
_entry.id   AF-A0A2V9IBX2-F1
#
_cell.length_a   1.000
_cell.length_b   1.000
_cell.length_c   1.000
_cell.angle_alpha   90.00
_cell.angle_beta   90.00
_cell.angle_gamma   90.00
#
_symmetry.space_group_name_H-M   'P 1'
#
loop_
_entity.id
_entity.type
_entity.pdbx_description
1 polymer ?
#
loop_
_entity_poly.entity_id
_entity_poly.type
_entity_poly.pdbx_seq_one_letter_code
_entity_poly.pdbx_strand_id
1 'polypeptide(L)'
;MEFSTQKSELLRELDLVQGVVERKTTIPILSNLLLEAAGSVLRISATDMELGIRCACPAKVKTDGAGTVPAKRLLDIVRSLPEAEIRVKVLENQWVQVTCER
;
A
#
# COMPACT_ATOMS: atom_id res chain seq x y z
N MET A 1 11.21 -6.28 -1.46
CA MET A 1 10.17 -5.75 -0.56
C MET A 1 9.28 -6.89 -0.04
N GLU A 2 9.36 -7.18 1.27
CA GLU A 2 8.45 -8.08 2.00
C GLU A 2 8.21 -7.47 3.40
N PHE A 3 6.95 -7.27 3.79
CA PHE A 3 6.58 -6.73 5.10
C PHE A 3 5.27 -7.35 5.63
N SER A 4 5.03 -7.24 6.94
CA SER A 4 3.71 -7.47 7.53
C SER A 4 3.26 -6.34 8.45
N THR A 5 1.96 -6.11 8.53
CA THR A 5 1.34 -5.06 9.36
C THR A 5 -0.10 -5.47 9.73
N GLN A 6 -0.70 -4.80 10.70
CA GLN A 6 -2.09 -5.06 11.07
C GLN A 6 -3.04 -4.51 10.01
N LYS A 7 -4.15 -5.22 9.75
CA LYS A 7 -5.18 -4.76 8.80
C LYS A 7 -5.66 -3.34 9.15
N SER A 8 -6.04 -3.08 10.40
CA SER A 8 -6.52 -1.78 10.86
C SER A 8 -5.54 -0.63 10.59
N GLU A 9 -4.25 -0.85 10.86
CA GLU A 9 -3.19 0.12 10.58
C GLU A 9 -3.06 0.40 9.08
N LEU A 10 -2.96 -0.65 8.25
CA LEU A 10 -2.86 -0.48 6.80
C LEU A 10 -4.11 0.17 6.21
N LEU A 11 -5.30 -0.26 6.63
CA LEU A 11 -6.56 0.26 6.13
C LEU A 11 -6.71 1.76 6.42
N ARG A 12 -6.35 2.20 7.62
CA ARG A 12 -6.35 3.62 8.00
C ARG A 12 -5.49 4.45 7.06
N GLU A 13 -4.26 4.01 6.79
CA GLU A 13 -3.35 4.73 5.90
C GLU A 13 -3.85 4.72 4.44
N LEU A 14 -4.42 3.60 3.98
CA LEU A 14 -5.00 3.50 2.64
C LEU A 14 -6.23 4.40 2.45
N ASP A 15 -7.09 4.54 3.46
CA ASP A 15 -8.25 5.43 3.43
C ASP A 15 -7.81 6.91 3.38
N LEU A 16 -6.75 7.29 4.09
CA LEU A 16 -6.18 8.65 4.04
C LEU A 16 -5.69 9.00 2.63
N VAL A 17 -4.91 8.11 2.01
CA VAL A 17 -4.34 8.37 0.68
C VAL A 17 -5.36 8.25 -0.45
N GLN A 18 -6.46 7.50 -0.25
CA GLN A 18 -7.50 7.32 -1.26
C GLN A 18 -8.09 8.64 -1.76
N GLY A 19 -8.18 9.66 -0.90
CA GLY A 19 -8.74 10.97 -1.24
C GLY A 19 -7.89 11.76 -2.25
N VAL A 20 -6.58 11.48 -2.34
CA VAL A 20 -5.62 12.17 -3.23
C VAL A 20 -5.43 11.43 -4.56
N VAL A 21 -5.82 10.15 -4.64
CA VAL A 21 -5.63 9.35 -5.85
C VAL A 21 -6.70 9.70 -6.89
N GLU A 22 -6.27 10.34 -7.98
CA GLU A 22 -7.13 10.67 -9.11
C GLU A 22 -7.57 9.40 -9.87
N ARG A 23 -8.89 9.23 -10.02
CA ARG A 23 -9.51 8.04 -10.63
C ARG A 23 -9.68 8.17 -12.14
N LYS A 24 -9.71 9.40 -12.67
CA LYS A 24 -9.93 9.72 -14.09
C LYS A 24 -8.70 10.35 -14.74
N THR A 25 -7.51 10.04 -14.24
CA THR A 25 -6.24 10.55 -14.79
C THR A 25 -5.91 9.91 -16.13
N THR A 26 -5.38 10.70 -17.06
CA THR A 26 -4.77 10.22 -18.31
C THR A 26 -3.37 9.67 -18.11
N ILE A 27 -2.79 9.82 -16.91
CA ILE A 27 -1.45 9.37 -16.54
C ILE A 27 -1.58 8.17 -15.58
N PRO A 28 -1.49 6.91 -16.06
CA PRO A 28 -1.87 5.73 -15.29
C PRO A 28 -1.12 5.56 -13.96
N ILE A 29 0.15 6.00 -13.88
CA ILE A 29 0.96 5.86 -12.65
C ILE A 29 0.38 6.66 -11.47
N LEU A 30 -0.38 7.74 -11.73
CA LEU A 30 -1.01 8.55 -10.69
C LEU A 30 -2.22 7.84 -10.05
N SER A 31 -2.69 6.72 -10.63
CA SER A 31 -3.69 5.85 -10.00
C SER A 31 -3.10 4.83 -9.01
N ASN A 32 -1.78 4.82 -8.86
CA ASN A 32 -1.06 3.95 -7.94
C ASN A 32 -0.67 4.67 -6.65
N LEU A 33 -0.41 3.87 -5.62
CA LEU A 33 0.28 4.27 -4.40
C LEU A 33 1.74 3.86 -4.50
N LEU A 34 2.65 4.70 -4.01
CA LEU A 34 4.02 4.30 -3.72
C LEU A 34 4.06 3.68 -2.32
N LEU A 35 4.56 2.44 -2.23
CA LEU A 35 4.86 1.75 -0.98
C LEU A 35 6.36 1.70 -0.79
N GLU A 36 6.84 2.09 0.38
CA GLU A 36 8.25 2.00 0.77
C GLU A 36 8.36 1.30 2.12
N ALA A 37 8.89 0.08 2.13
CA ALA A 37 9.16 -0.67 3.36
C ALA A 37 10.65 -0.50 3.71
N ALA A 38 10.93 0.08 4.87
CA ALA A 38 12.28 0.26 5.38
C ALA A 38 12.31 0.24 6.91
N GLY A 39 13.20 -0.58 7.49
CA GLY A 39 13.34 -0.69 8.94
C GLY A 39 12.10 -1.28 9.61
N SER A 40 11.35 -0.47 10.37
CA SER A 40 10.14 -0.88 11.09
C SER A 40 8.87 -0.16 10.62
N VAL A 41 8.93 0.46 9.43
CA VAL A 41 7.88 1.36 8.95
C VAL A 41 7.56 1.06 7.48
N LEU A 42 6.27 1.07 7.16
CA LEU A 42 5.76 1.20 5.80
C LEU A 42 5.38 2.66 5.56
N ARG A 43 5.97 3.30 4.56
CA ARG A 43 5.53 4.62 4.08
C ARG A 43 4.67 4.44 2.84
N ILE A 44 3.60 5.22 2.77
CA ILE A 44 2.66 5.23 1.64
C ILE A 44 2.58 6.66 1.12
N SER A 45 2.71 6.83 -0.20
CA SER A 45 2.59 8.13 -0.84
C SER A 45 1.67 8.08 -2.06
N ALA A 46 0.96 9.19 -2.31
CA ALA A 46 0.12 9.38 -3.48
C ALA A 46 0.14 10.87 -3.91
N THR A 47 -0.10 11.14 -5.18
CA THR A 47 -0.19 12.51 -5.71
C THR A 47 -0.98 12.56 -7.02
N ASP A 48 -1.65 13.69 -7.26
CA ASP A 48 -2.29 14.06 -8.52
C ASP A 48 -1.53 15.20 -9.25
N MET A 49 -0.29 15.50 -8.82
CA MET A 49 0.56 16.62 -9.24
C MET A 49 0.20 18.01 -8.68
N GLU A 50 -0.96 18.17 -8.04
CA GLU A 50 -1.34 19.41 -7.34
C GLU A 50 -1.27 19.23 -5.83
N LEU A 51 -1.73 18.09 -5.35
CA LEU A 51 -1.70 17.65 -3.97
C LEU A 51 -0.90 16.36 -3.85
N GLY A 52 -0.10 16.27 -2.79
CA GLY A 52 0.64 15.09 -2.42
C GLY A 52 0.39 14.74 -0.96
N ILE A 53 0.24 13.45 -0.67
CA ILE A 53 0.14 12.94 0.69
C ILE A 53 1.21 11.88 0.92
N ARG A 54 1.80 11.92 2.11
CA ARG A 54 2.70 10.88 2.61
C ARG A 54 2.29 10.53 4.02
N CYS A 55 2.08 9.25 4.25
CA CYS A 55 1.68 8.72 5.54
C CYS A 55 2.46 7.44 5.84
N ALA A 56 2.33 6.93 7.06
CA ALA A 56 3.16 5.82 7.51
C ALA A 56 2.50 5.04 8.64
N CYS A 57 2.69 3.73 8.63
CA CYS A 57 2.28 2.84 9.72
C CYS A 57 3.41 1.90 10.15
N PRO A 58 3.34 1.38 11.39
CA PRO A 58 4.26 0.34 11.85
C PRO A 58 4.17 -0.90 10.96
N ALA A 59 5.32 -1.46 10.59
CA ALA A 59 5.41 -2.69 9.80
C ALA A 59 6.63 -3.51 10.21
N LYS A 60 6.46 -4.84 10.23
CA LYS A 60 7.58 -5.78 10.34
C LYS A 60 8.18 -5.96 8.95
N VAL A 61 9.23 -5.22 8.63
CA VAL A 61 9.91 -5.33 7.33
C VAL A 61 10.92 -6.47 7.39
N LYS A 62 10.74 -7.45 6.50
CA LYS A 62 11.66 -8.57 6.35
C LYS A 62 12.66 -8.31 5.23
N THR A 63 12.23 -7.59 4.20
CA THR A 63 13.10 -7.19 3.09
C THR A 63 12.71 -5.80 2.67
N ASP A 64 13.64 -4.87 2.79
CA ASP A 64 13.47 -3.50 2.36
C ASP A 64 13.12 -3.41 0.87
N GLY A 65 12.57 -2.27 0.48
CA GLY A 65 12.36 -1.92 -0.92
C GLY A 65 11.12 -1.08 -1.12
N ALA A 66 10.88 -0.75 -2.38
CA ALA A 66 9.76 0.07 -2.78
C ALA A 66 9.08 -0.49 -4.03
N GLY A 67 7.82 -0.14 -4.22
CA GLY A 67 7.05 -0.49 -5.40
C GLY A 67 5.74 0.27 -5.45
N THR A 68 5.16 0.35 -6.64
CA THR A 68 3.85 1.00 -6.81
C THR A 68 2.75 -0.03 -7.00
N VAL A 69 1.57 0.23 -6.44
CA VAL A 69 0.41 -0.66 -6.53
C VAL A 69 -0.86 0.12 -6.85
N PRO A 70 -1.80 -0.43 -7.64
CA PRO A 70 -3.07 0.25 -7.91
C PRO A 70 -3.84 0.52 -6.62
N ALA A 71 -4.08 1.79 -6.31
CA ALA A 71 -4.60 2.22 -5.01
C ALA A 71 -5.95 1.58 -4.68
N LYS A 72 -6.88 1.67 -5.64
CA LYS A 72 -8.23 1.13 -5.49
C LYS A 72 -8.23 -0.38 -5.26
N ARG A 73 -7.43 -1.13 -6.04
CA ARG A 73 -7.38 -2.59 -5.91
C ARG A 73 -6.83 -2.99 -4.55
N LEU A 74 -5.75 -2.35 -4.10
CA LEU A 74 -5.18 -2.67 -2.79
C LEU A 74 -6.17 -2.37 -1.66
N LEU A 75 -6.84 -1.22 -1.71
CA LEU A 75 -7.83 -0.85 -0.71
C LEU A 75 -9.02 -1.83 -0.68
N ASP A 76 -9.57 -2.17 -1.85
CA ASP A 76 -10.70 -3.11 -1.96
C ASP A 76 -10.30 -4.50 -1.40
N ILE A 77 -9.08 -4.97 -1.70
CA ILE A 77 -8.52 -6.20 -1.12
C ILE A 77 -8.44 -6.08 0.40
N VAL A 78 -7.76 -5.05 0.93
CA VAL A 78 -7.54 -4.90 2.39
C VAL A 78 -8.85 -4.78 3.16
N ARG A 79 -9.85 -4.09 2.62
CA ARG A 79 -11.20 -3.99 3.21
C ARG A 79 -11.89 -5.36 3.32
N SER A 80 -11.68 -6.24 2.34
CA SER A 80 -12.32 -7.57 2.27
C SER A 80 -11.69 -8.62 3.19
N LEU A 81 -10.49 -8.38 3.71
CA LEU A 81 -9.76 -9.33 4.56
C LEU A 81 -10.31 -9.32 6.00
N PRO A 82 -10.16 -10.40 6.77
CA PRO A 82 -10.47 -10.42 8.20
C PRO A 82 -9.53 -9.50 9.01
N GLU A 83 -9.92 -9.15 10.23
CA GLU A 83 -9.07 -8.36 11.13
C GLU A 83 -7.92 -9.22 11.68
N ALA A 84 -6.81 -9.24 10.94
CA ALA A 84 -5.60 -9.99 11.27
C ALA A 84 -4.35 -9.33 10.67
N GLU A 85 -3.19 -9.93 10.91
CA GLU A 85 -1.93 -9.50 10.29
C GLU A 85 -1.98 -9.77 8.77
N ILE A 86 -1.62 -8.76 7.98
CA ILE A 86 -1.50 -8.85 6.52
C ILE A 86 -0.02 -8.90 6.17
N ARG A 87 0.36 -9.88 5.36
CA ARG A 87 1.68 -9.97 4.73
C ARG A 87 1.60 -9.53 3.28
N VAL A 88 2.51 -8.65 2.88
CA VAL A 88 2.67 -8.19 1.51
C VAL A 88 4.07 -8.53 1.02
N LYS A 89 4.16 -9.16 -0.15
CA LYS A 89 5.42 -9.54 -0.78
C LYS A 89 5.41 -9.18 -2.25
N VAL A 90 6.47 -8.51 -2.70
CA VAL A 90 6.74 -8.35 -4.13
C VAL A 90 7.44 -9.61 -4.65
N LEU A 91 6.88 -10.22 -5.68
CA LEU A 91 7.40 -11.38 -6.38
C LEU A 91 8.12 -10.96 -7.67
N GLU A 92 8.66 -11.96 -8.37
CA GLU A 92 9.15 -11.79 -9.74
C GLU A 92 8.03 -11.27 -10.67
N ASN A 93 8.40 -10.65 -11.79
CA ASN A 93 7.48 -10.04 -12.76
C ASN A 93 6.59 -8.91 -12.19
N GLN A 94 7.03 -8.24 -11.11
CA GLN A 94 6.31 -7.11 -10.49
C GLN A 94 4.94 -7.49 -9.91
N TRP A 95 4.74 -8.76 -9.55
CA TRP A 95 3.52 -9.19 -8.88
C TRP A 95 3.55 -8.83 -7.39
N VAL A 96 2.40 -8.48 -6.84
CA VAL A 96 2.23 -8.26 -5.40
C VAL A 96 1.33 -9.34 -4.84
N GLN A 97 1.90 -10.16 -3.97
CA GLN A 97 1.17 -11.16 -3.21
C GLN A 97 0.72 -10.55 -1.89
N VAL A 98 -0.58 -10.58 -1.64
CA VAL A 98 -1.20 -10.20 -0.36
C VAL A 98 -1.70 -11.48 0.29
N THR A 99 -1.35 -11.69 1.55
CA THR A 99 -1.79 -12.86 2.32
C THR A 99 -2.27 -12.38 3.68
N CYS A 100 -3.47 -12.76 4.05
CA CYS A 100 -4.03 -12.64 5.38
C CYS A 100 -4.28 -14.07 5.87
N GLU A 101 -4.22 -14.29 7.18
CA GLU A 101 -4.28 -15.63 7.78
C GLU A 101 -5.45 -16.49 7.24
N ARG A 102 -5.22 -17.80 7.24
CA ARG A 102 -6.04 -18.84 6.61
C ARG A 102 -7.24 -19.23 7.46
#